data_AF-A0A933HUX1-F1
#
_entry.id   AF-A0A933HUX1-F1
#
_cell.length_a   1.000
_cell.length_b   1.000
_cell.length_c   1.000
_cell.angle_alpha   90.00
_cell.angle_beta   90.00
_cell.angle_gamma   90.00
#
_symmetry.space_group_name_H-M   'P 1'
#
loop_
_entity.id
_entity.type
_entity.pdbx_description
1 polymer ?
#
loop_
_entity_poly.entity_id
_entity_poly.type
_entity_poly.pdbx_seq_one_letter_code
_entity_poly.pdbx_strand_id
1 'polypeptide(L)'
;METQARSKAARIVTISRNDHLGYDENIRQQRVWGEKFSDEELSASNLQNYSTATLKVLFQGLGNVTFYTRGAPPHLDRQERVFEELAARGATTADDAMDLFQGYLAARLLDRARRLKDRFPDAKLWKLPVVVEDKDLPEEVFRVYDISNDSTTATVKHLPIRGGPWIVVSTWYSCPVAARTLEYIEADKAMRQIMQKHGIILTGRFEPGGVVRRNAKVKFARTYVAYTEQDWPGIEFGASPTFHFLKDGKILHRFWGADTKEGFFQDFKRGLEAIGVTEL
;
A
#
# COMPACT_ATOMS: atom_id res chain seq x y z
N MET A 1 -25.89 18.42 -14.44
CA MET A 1 -25.18 17.29 -13.80
C MET A 1 -23.66 17.46 -13.84
N GLU A 2 -23.06 17.79 -15.00
CA GLU A 2 -21.61 17.98 -15.13
C GLU A 2 -21.00 18.93 -14.08
N THR A 3 -21.57 20.14 -13.90
CA THR A 3 -21.07 21.12 -12.92
C THR A 3 -21.03 20.57 -11.49
N GLN A 4 -22.02 19.76 -11.11
CA GLN A 4 -22.08 19.14 -9.78
C GLN A 4 -21.01 18.05 -9.63
N ALA A 5 -20.87 17.16 -10.62
CA ALA A 5 -19.86 16.11 -10.63
C ALA A 5 -18.43 16.70 -10.57
N ARG A 6 -18.16 17.74 -11.38
CA ARG A 6 -16.90 18.47 -11.37
C ARG A 6 -16.62 19.13 -10.02
N SER A 7 -17.61 19.76 -9.40
CA SER A 7 -17.46 20.42 -8.10
C SER A 7 -17.10 19.42 -7.00
N LYS A 8 -17.78 18.26 -6.94
CA LYS A 8 -17.45 17.17 -6.00
C LYS A 8 -16.02 16.68 -6.19
N ALA A 9 -15.62 16.41 -7.43
CA ALA A 9 -14.27 15.95 -7.75
C ALA A 9 -13.19 16.99 -7.41
N ALA A 10 -13.43 18.27 -7.73
CA ALA A 10 -12.52 19.35 -7.36
C ALA A 10 -12.36 19.46 -5.84
N ARG A 11 -13.45 19.29 -5.07
CA ARG A 11 -13.38 19.29 -3.61
C ARG A 11 -12.50 18.16 -3.06
N ILE A 12 -12.60 16.96 -3.64
CA ILE A 12 -11.75 15.82 -3.28
C ILE A 12 -10.26 16.14 -3.53
N VAL A 13 -9.95 16.75 -4.68
CA VAL A 13 -8.58 17.18 -5.01
C VAL A 13 -8.09 18.26 -4.04
N THR A 14 -8.94 19.18 -3.59
CA THR A 14 -8.58 20.15 -2.55
C THR A 14 -8.29 19.48 -1.21
N ILE A 15 -9.07 18.48 -0.81
CA ILE A 15 -8.88 17.74 0.45
C ILE A 15 -7.53 17.01 0.44
N SER A 16 -7.16 16.35 -0.67
CA SER A 16 -5.89 15.59 -0.75
C SER A 16 -4.66 16.50 -0.67
N ARG A 17 -4.79 17.78 -1.04
CA ARG A 17 -3.71 18.78 -1.02
C ARG A 17 -3.69 19.60 0.28
N ASN A 18 -4.58 19.30 1.23
CA ASN A 18 -4.65 20.04 2.48
C ASN A 18 -3.71 19.39 3.51
N ASP A 19 -2.48 19.89 3.57
CA ASP A 19 -1.43 19.42 4.48
C ASP A 19 -1.75 19.66 5.96
N HIS A 20 -2.80 20.45 6.27
CA HIS A 20 -3.27 20.66 7.64
C HIS A 20 -4.21 19.56 8.14
N LEU A 21 -4.74 18.71 7.26
CA LEU A 21 -5.54 17.56 7.68
C LEU A 21 -4.60 16.43 8.10
N GLY A 22 -4.78 15.92 9.33
CA GLY A 22 -4.16 14.66 9.72
C GLY A 22 -4.57 13.52 8.78
N TYR A 23 -3.71 12.50 8.66
CA TYR A 23 -3.90 11.40 7.70
C TYR A 23 -5.28 10.72 7.83
N ASP A 24 -5.72 10.45 9.06
CA ASP A 24 -7.02 9.80 9.32
C ASP A 24 -8.20 10.66 8.90
N GLU A 25 -8.12 11.97 9.16
CA GLU A 25 -9.15 12.92 8.74
C GLU A 25 -9.18 13.04 7.21
N ASN A 26 -8.02 12.99 6.55
CA ASN A 26 -7.96 12.96 5.09
C ASN A 26 -8.68 11.72 4.54
N ILE A 27 -8.34 10.51 5.04
CA ILE A 27 -9.03 9.26 4.64
C ILE A 27 -10.53 9.37 4.83
N ARG A 28 -10.97 9.86 5.99
CA ARG A 28 -12.39 10.00 6.33
C ARG A 28 -13.10 10.92 5.33
N GLN A 29 -12.53 12.08 5.04
CA GLN A 29 -13.10 13.04 4.10
C GLN A 29 -13.12 12.49 2.67
N GLN A 30 -12.05 11.81 2.23
CA GLN A 30 -11.96 11.17 0.92
C GLN A 30 -13.08 10.14 0.73
N ARG A 31 -13.31 9.29 1.74
CA ARG A 31 -14.41 8.31 1.73
C ARG A 31 -15.78 8.99 1.64
N VAL A 32 -16.05 9.94 2.54
CA VAL A 32 -17.34 10.66 2.59
C VAL A 32 -17.64 11.35 1.25
N TRP A 33 -16.65 11.97 0.61
CA TRP A 33 -16.86 12.62 -0.67
C TRP A 33 -16.91 11.64 -1.84
N GLY A 34 -16.17 10.53 -1.79
CA GLY A 34 -16.24 9.46 -2.78
C GLY A 34 -17.61 8.77 -2.82
N GLU A 35 -18.26 8.62 -1.67
CA GLU A 35 -19.62 8.06 -1.52
C GLU A 35 -20.70 8.99 -2.08
N LYS A 36 -20.42 10.29 -2.24
CA LYS A 36 -21.39 11.26 -2.82
C LYS A 36 -21.55 11.15 -4.33
N PHE A 37 -20.73 10.38 -5.02
CA PHE A 37 -20.97 10.07 -6.43
C PHE A 37 -22.00 8.95 -6.52
N SER A 38 -23.13 9.21 -7.19
CA SER A 38 -24.06 8.15 -7.56
C SER A 38 -23.57 7.40 -8.80
N ASP A 39 -24.02 6.15 -8.98
CA ASP A 39 -23.71 5.42 -10.21
C ASP A 39 -24.38 6.04 -11.44
N GLU A 40 -25.50 6.75 -11.26
CA GLU A 40 -26.15 7.52 -12.33
C GLU A 40 -25.28 8.70 -12.78
N GLU A 41 -24.71 9.48 -11.85
CA GLU A 41 -23.80 10.60 -12.19
C GLU A 41 -22.57 10.15 -13.00
N LEU A 42 -22.18 8.89 -12.84
CA LEU A 42 -21.05 8.22 -13.51
C LEU A 42 -21.51 7.13 -14.48
N SER A 43 -22.74 7.22 -14.99
CA SER A 43 -23.25 6.34 -16.03
C SER A 43 -22.55 6.64 -17.37
N ALA A 44 -22.46 5.64 -18.25
CA ALA A 44 -21.81 5.82 -19.56
C ALA A 44 -22.41 6.99 -20.36
N SER A 45 -23.75 7.12 -20.36
CA SER A 45 -24.46 8.22 -21.00
C SER A 45 -24.04 9.59 -20.45
N ASN A 46 -23.88 9.72 -19.13
CA ASN A 46 -23.48 10.99 -18.54
C ASN A 46 -22.00 11.30 -18.79
N LEU A 47 -21.11 10.30 -18.71
CA LEU A 47 -19.69 10.47 -18.99
C LEU A 47 -19.44 10.91 -20.45
N GLN A 48 -20.17 10.35 -21.42
CA GLN A 48 -20.12 10.76 -22.82
C GLN A 48 -20.51 12.24 -23.04
N ASN A 49 -21.41 12.77 -22.20
CA ASN A 49 -21.85 14.16 -22.29
C ASN A 49 -20.97 15.15 -21.51
N TYR A 50 -20.06 14.68 -20.64
CA TYR A 50 -19.15 15.57 -19.92
C TYR A 50 -18.01 16.04 -20.82
N SER A 51 -17.52 17.26 -20.58
CA SER A 51 -16.31 17.74 -21.25
C SER A 51 -15.07 16.95 -20.81
N THR A 52 -14.07 16.86 -21.68
CA THR A 52 -12.76 16.23 -21.36
C THR A 52 -12.11 16.85 -20.12
N ALA A 53 -12.25 18.17 -19.94
CA ALA A 53 -11.75 18.86 -18.75
C ALA A 53 -12.45 18.37 -17.47
N THR A 54 -13.76 18.14 -17.50
CA THR A 54 -14.48 17.58 -16.35
C THR A 54 -14.06 16.14 -16.09
N LEU A 55 -13.92 15.31 -17.14
CA LEU A 55 -13.47 13.92 -17.00
C LEU A 55 -12.08 13.83 -16.36
N LYS A 56 -11.15 14.72 -16.69
CA LYS A 56 -9.82 14.79 -16.05
C LYS A 56 -9.91 15.09 -14.55
N VAL A 57 -10.73 16.07 -14.17
CA VAL A 57 -10.95 16.40 -12.75
C VAL A 57 -11.62 15.23 -12.03
N LEU A 58 -12.59 14.56 -12.66
CA LEU A 58 -13.23 13.36 -12.12
C LEU A 58 -12.23 12.23 -11.91
N PHE A 59 -11.41 11.92 -12.92
CA PHE A 59 -10.40 10.87 -12.84
C PHE A 59 -9.42 11.14 -11.69
N GLN A 60 -8.89 12.37 -11.59
CA GLN A 60 -8.00 12.77 -10.51
C GLN A 60 -8.68 12.68 -9.13
N GLY A 61 -9.91 13.18 -9.02
CA GLY A 61 -10.68 13.14 -7.78
C GLY A 61 -10.94 11.70 -7.32
N LEU A 62 -11.43 10.85 -8.22
CA LEU A 62 -11.65 9.43 -7.93
C LEU A 62 -10.34 8.69 -7.65
N GLY A 63 -9.24 9.04 -8.33
CA GLY A 63 -7.90 8.51 -8.05
C GLY A 63 -7.44 8.78 -6.62
N ASN A 64 -7.70 9.98 -6.08
CA ASN A 64 -7.43 10.28 -4.67
C ASN A 64 -8.30 9.40 -3.74
N VAL A 65 -9.60 9.25 -4.03
CA VAL A 65 -10.46 8.36 -3.24
C VAL A 65 -9.92 6.93 -3.26
N THR A 66 -9.62 6.39 -4.45
CA THR A 66 -9.01 5.07 -4.63
C THR A 66 -7.72 4.93 -3.83
N PHE A 67 -6.83 5.93 -3.86
CA PHE A 67 -5.58 5.91 -3.10
C PHE A 67 -5.82 5.81 -1.58
N TYR A 68 -6.65 6.68 -1.02
CA TYR A 68 -6.91 6.71 0.43
C TYR A 68 -7.81 5.56 0.91
N THR A 69 -8.61 4.97 0.02
CA THR A 69 -9.44 3.79 0.29
C THR A 69 -8.78 2.49 -0.14
N ARG A 70 -7.49 2.53 -0.51
CA ARG A 70 -6.64 1.37 -0.85
C ARG A 70 -7.21 0.51 -1.98
N GLY A 71 -7.80 1.14 -2.98
CA GLY A 71 -8.35 0.46 -4.14
C GLY A 71 -9.70 -0.22 -3.87
N ALA A 72 -10.46 0.23 -2.87
CA ALA A 72 -11.80 -0.31 -2.60
C ALA A 72 -12.62 -0.40 -3.91
N PRO A 73 -13.12 -1.60 -4.29
CA PRO A 73 -13.63 -1.85 -5.64
C PRO A 73 -14.65 -0.83 -6.17
N PRO A 74 -15.65 -0.36 -5.38
CA PRO A 74 -16.62 0.60 -5.89
C PRO A 74 -16.01 1.93 -6.38
N HIS A 75 -14.95 2.41 -5.73
CA HIS A 75 -14.29 3.66 -6.13
C HIS A 75 -13.35 3.44 -7.32
N LEU A 76 -12.65 2.31 -7.34
CA LEU A 76 -11.76 1.93 -8.44
C LEU A 76 -12.55 1.67 -9.73
N ASP A 77 -13.68 0.99 -9.67
CA ASP A 77 -14.56 0.76 -10.84
C ASP A 77 -15.12 2.07 -11.38
N ARG A 78 -15.37 3.07 -10.52
CA ARG A 78 -15.77 4.42 -10.94
C ARG A 78 -14.62 5.16 -11.62
N GLN A 79 -13.41 5.07 -11.08
CA GLN A 79 -12.21 5.64 -11.70
C GLN A 79 -11.93 5.01 -13.06
N GLU A 80 -12.04 3.68 -13.17
CA GLU A 80 -11.90 2.91 -14.42
C GLU A 80 -12.91 3.39 -15.47
N ARG A 81 -14.19 3.55 -15.11
CA ARG A 81 -15.22 4.09 -16.04
C ARG A 81 -14.85 5.46 -16.62
N VAL A 82 -14.36 6.38 -15.81
CA VAL A 82 -13.92 7.71 -16.28
C VAL A 82 -12.67 7.59 -17.15
N PHE A 83 -11.73 6.71 -16.78
CA PHE A 83 -10.55 6.44 -17.58
C PHE A 83 -10.90 5.87 -18.96
N GLU A 84 -11.85 4.93 -19.04
CA GLU A 84 -12.29 4.35 -20.30
C GLU A 84 -12.89 5.39 -21.25
N GLU A 85 -13.69 6.32 -20.72
CA GLU A 85 -14.23 7.43 -21.52
C GLU A 85 -13.11 8.38 -21.99
N LEU A 86 -12.14 8.70 -21.12
CA LEU A 86 -10.96 9.49 -21.52
C LEU A 86 -10.17 8.77 -22.63
N ALA A 87 -10.01 7.45 -22.53
CA ALA A 87 -9.26 6.65 -23.48
C ALA A 87 -9.99 6.58 -24.83
N ALA A 88 -11.32 6.43 -24.82
CA ALA A 88 -12.15 6.45 -26.03
C ALA A 88 -12.02 7.77 -26.80
N ARG A 89 -11.74 8.88 -26.11
CA ARG A 89 -11.51 10.20 -26.70
C ARG A 89 -10.04 10.46 -27.10
N GLY A 90 -9.14 9.50 -26.88
CA GLY A 90 -7.70 9.71 -27.07
C GLY A 90 -7.12 10.77 -26.11
N ALA A 91 -7.75 10.98 -24.95
CA ALA A 91 -7.39 12.02 -23.98
C ALA A 91 -6.63 11.49 -22.76
N THR A 92 -6.33 10.20 -22.68
CA THR A 92 -5.50 9.62 -21.61
C THR A 92 -4.01 9.93 -21.78
N THR A 93 -3.30 10.08 -20.68
CA THR A 93 -1.83 10.17 -20.63
C THR A 93 -1.22 8.88 -20.07
N ALA A 94 0.12 8.76 -20.18
CA ALA A 94 0.87 7.73 -19.49
C ALA A 94 0.67 7.76 -17.97
N ASP A 95 0.59 8.97 -17.39
CA ASP A 95 0.37 9.16 -15.96
C ASP A 95 -1.03 8.69 -15.53
N ASP A 96 -2.08 8.93 -16.32
CA ASP A 96 -3.42 8.41 -16.01
C ASP A 96 -3.41 6.87 -15.96
N ALA A 97 -2.71 6.23 -16.91
CA ALA A 97 -2.58 4.78 -16.92
C ALA A 97 -1.78 4.27 -15.71
N MET A 98 -0.75 4.99 -15.29
CA MET A 98 0.01 4.67 -14.07
C MET A 98 -0.86 4.78 -12.82
N ASP A 99 -1.66 5.83 -12.69
CA ASP A 99 -2.55 6.04 -11.53
C ASP A 99 -3.60 4.93 -11.43
N LEU A 100 -4.24 4.56 -12.54
CA LEU A 100 -5.21 3.46 -12.56
C LEU A 100 -4.52 2.10 -12.28
N PHE A 101 -3.32 1.90 -12.84
CA PHE A 101 -2.52 0.70 -12.58
C PHE A 101 -2.22 0.54 -11.09
N GLN A 102 -1.79 1.62 -10.42
CA GLN A 102 -1.53 1.62 -8.98
C GLN A 102 -2.81 1.31 -8.18
N GLY A 103 -3.96 1.82 -8.62
CA GLY A 103 -5.27 1.46 -8.08
C GLY A 103 -5.54 -0.04 -8.12
N TYR A 104 -5.32 -0.69 -9.27
CA TYR A 104 -5.45 -2.15 -9.40
C TYR A 104 -4.49 -2.92 -8.48
N LEU A 105 -3.25 -2.45 -8.32
CA LEU A 105 -2.29 -3.10 -7.42
C LEU A 105 -2.70 -2.98 -5.94
N ALA A 106 -3.18 -1.81 -5.53
CA ALA A 106 -3.72 -1.60 -4.19
C ALA A 106 -4.88 -2.58 -3.91
N ALA A 107 -5.78 -2.73 -4.88
CA ALA A 107 -6.93 -3.63 -4.83
C ALA A 107 -6.62 -5.13 -5.08
N ARG A 108 -5.35 -5.48 -5.34
CA ARG A 108 -4.92 -6.84 -5.75
C ARG A 108 -5.59 -7.37 -7.02
N LEU A 109 -6.08 -6.49 -7.90
CA LEU A 109 -6.68 -6.82 -9.20
C LEU A 109 -5.60 -7.00 -10.27
N LEU A 110 -4.68 -7.95 -10.06
CA LEU A 110 -3.47 -8.11 -10.88
C LEU A 110 -3.76 -8.38 -12.36
N ASP A 111 -4.84 -9.08 -12.68
CA ASP A 111 -5.23 -9.34 -14.08
C ASP A 111 -5.70 -8.07 -14.81
N ARG A 112 -6.43 -7.19 -14.12
CA ARG A 112 -6.81 -5.88 -14.70
C ARG A 112 -5.55 -5.03 -14.94
N ALA A 113 -4.62 -5.04 -14.00
CA ALA A 113 -3.34 -4.35 -14.14
C ALA A 113 -2.52 -4.87 -15.33
N ARG A 114 -2.43 -6.20 -15.53
CA ARG A 114 -1.77 -6.80 -16.71
C ARG A 114 -2.40 -6.32 -18.02
N ARG A 115 -3.74 -6.37 -18.13
CA ARG A 115 -4.44 -5.89 -19.32
C ARG A 115 -4.21 -4.41 -19.59
N LEU A 116 -4.21 -3.58 -18.55
CA LEU A 116 -3.93 -2.15 -18.68
C LEU A 116 -2.50 -1.92 -19.20
N LYS A 117 -1.51 -2.66 -18.68
CA LYS A 117 -0.14 -2.62 -19.17
C LYS A 117 -0.03 -2.98 -20.66
N ASP A 118 -0.72 -4.04 -21.09
CA ASP A 118 -0.67 -4.49 -22.48
C ASP A 118 -1.32 -3.46 -23.43
N ARG A 119 -2.36 -2.75 -22.96
CA ARG A 119 -3.03 -1.68 -23.72
C ARG A 119 -2.23 -0.38 -23.78
N PHE A 120 -1.40 -0.08 -22.77
CA PHE A 120 -0.64 1.17 -22.67
C PHE A 120 0.87 0.92 -22.54
N PRO A 121 1.55 0.40 -23.58
CA PRO A 121 2.98 0.11 -23.53
C PRO A 121 3.85 1.35 -23.26
N ASP A 122 3.44 2.52 -23.78
CA ASP A 122 4.17 3.79 -23.62
C ASP A 122 4.16 4.32 -22.18
N ALA A 123 3.21 3.86 -21.35
CA ALA A 123 3.14 4.23 -19.94
C ALA A 123 4.24 3.58 -19.08
N LYS A 124 5.08 2.71 -19.67
CA LYS A 124 6.21 2.04 -19.00
C LYS A 124 5.81 1.36 -17.69
N LEU A 125 4.58 0.85 -17.62
CA LEU A 125 4.06 0.12 -16.47
C LEU A 125 4.97 -1.09 -16.20
N TRP A 126 5.39 -1.24 -14.95
CA TRP A 126 6.17 -2.38 -14.45
C TRP A 126 5.51 -3.73 -14.76
N LYS A 127 6.33 -4.73 -15.07
CA LYS A 127 5.89 -6.12 -15.24
C LYS A 127 5.45 -6.67 -13.89
N LEU A 128 4.31 -7.37 -13.88
CA LEU A 128 3.81 -8.03 -12.69
C LEU A 128 4.30 -9.48 -12.62
N PRO A 129 4.65 -9.97 -11.42
CA PRO A 129 4.97 -11.37 -11.23
C PRO A 129 3.76 -12.24 -11.52
N VAL A 130 4.01 -13.51 -11.84
CA VAL A 130 3.01 -14.57 -11.76
C VAL A 130 2.77 -14.88 -10.29
N VAL A 131 1.50 -14.92 -9.87
CA VAL A 131 1.15 -15.32 -8.51
C VAL A 131 1.03 -16.84 -8.48
N VAL A 132 1.71 -17.46 -7.52
CA VAL A 132 1.64 -18.89 -7.25
C VAL A 132 1.08 -19.06 -5.85
N GLU A 133 -0.04 -19.74 -5.74
CA GLU A 133 -0.62 -20.13 -4.47
C GLU A 133 -0.30 -21.61 -4.21
N ASP A 134 0.18 -21.89 -3.01
CA ASP A 134 0.32 -23.26 -2.55
C ASP A 134 -1.09 -23.78 -2.16
N LYS A 135 -1.48 -24.92 -2.73
CA LYS A 135 -2.85 -25.45 -2.66
C LYS A 135 -3.22 -25.92 -1.25
N ASP A 136 -2.21 -26.21 -0.44
CA ASP A 136 -2.38 -26.76 0.91
C ASP A 136 -2.17 -25.68 1.99
N LEU A 137 -2.23 -24.40 1.62
CA LEU A 137 -2.14 -23.33 2.61
C LEU A 137 -3.37 -23.36 3.52
N PRO A 138 -3.21 -23.58 4.83
CA PRO A 138 -4.33 -23.51 5.74
C PRO A 138 -4.89 -22.09 5.75
N GLU A 139 -6.19 -21.96 6.04
CA GLU A 139 -6.86 -20.67 6.20
C GLU A 139 -6.36 -20.01 7.50
N GLU A 140 -5.14 -19.48 7.45
CA GLU A 140 -4.46 -18.84 8.57
C GLU A 140 -4.20 -17.36 8.30
N VAL A 141 -4.20 -16.58 9.38
CA VAL A 141 -3.78 -15.18 9.40
C VAL A 141 -2.25 -15.10 9.17
N PHE A 142 -1.75 -13.96 8.72
CA PHE A 142 -0.33 -13.66 8.41
C PHE A 142 0.18 -14.20 7.07
N ARG A 143 -0.69 -14.21 6.07
CA ARG A 143 -0.30 -14.50 4.68
C ARG A 143 0.46 -13.35 4.05
N VAL A 144 1.42 -13.71 3.21
CA VAL A 144 2.25 -12.77 2.43
C VAL A 144 2.42 -13.23 1.00
N TYR A 145 2.72 -12.27 0.12
CA TYR A 145 3.45 -12.55 -1.10
C TYR A 145 4.95 -12.47 -0.83
N ASP A 146 5.63 -13.59 -1.06
CA ASP A 146 7.09 -13.68 -1.14
C ASP A 146 7.52 -13.49 -2.60
N ILE A 147 8.18 -12.36 -2.86
CA ILE A 147 8.59 -11.96 -4.21
C ILE A 147 9.96 -12.59 -4.52
N SER A 148 10.06 -13.27 -5.65
CA SER A 148 11.32 -13.84 -6.15
C SER A 148 12.36 -12.74 -6.43
N ASN A 149 13.64 -13.08 -6.38
CA ASN A 149 14.74 -12.11 -6.54
C ASN A 149 14.77 -11.42 -7.91
N ASP A 150 14.19 -12.04 -8.94
CA ASP A 150 14.05 -11.49 -10.29
C ASP A 150 12.70 -10.77 -10.49
N SER A 151 11.87 -10.67 -9.44
CA SER A 151 10.51 -10.10 -9.45
C SER A 151 9.52 -10.76 -10.42
N THR A 152 9.81 -11.97 -10.92
CA THR A 152 8.94 -12.66 -11.89
C THR A 152 7.86 -13.52 -11.24
N THR A 153 8.03 -13.90 -9.98
CA THR A 153 7.10 -14.77 -9.24
C THR A 153 6.78 -14.16 -7.87
N ALA A 154 5.53 -14.28 -7.47
CA ALA A 154 5.03 -13.92 -6.14
C ALA A 154 4.37 -15.17 -5.55
N THR A 155 5.05 -15.82 -4.61
CA THR A 155 4.51 -17.01 -3.94
C THR A 155 3.71 -16.60 -2.72
N VAL A 156 2.46 -17.04 -2.61
CA VAL A 156 1.69 -16.85 -1.38
C VAL A 156 2.23 -17.81 -0.31
N LYS A 157 2.54 -17.29 0.87
CA LYS A 157 3.08 -18.05 2.00
C LYS A 157 2.41 -17.64 3.30
N HIS A 158 2.38 -18.56 4.26
CA HIS A 158 2.07 -18.27 5.65
C HIS A 158 3.36 -18.06 6.44
N LEU A 159 3.38 -17.05 7.31
CA LEU A 159 4.51 -16.81 8.22
C LEU A 159 4.23 -17.39 9.61
N PRO A 160 5.20 -18.06 10.26
CA PRO A 160 4.99 -18.75 11.54
C PRO A 160 4.97 -17.78 12.76
N ILE A 161 4.17 -16.71 12.69
CA ILE A 161 4.16 -15.60 13.66
C ILE A 161 3.32 -15.91 14.92
N ARG A 162 2.60 -17.05 14.90
CA ARG A 162 1.77 -17.52 16.02
C ARG A 162 2.57 -18.05 17.22
N GLY A 163 3.87 -18.28 17.07
CA GLY A 163 4.72 -18.77 18.17
C GLY A 163 5.92 -17.87 18.41
N GLY A 164 6.13 -17.50 19.67
CA GLY A 164 7.32 -16.79 20.11
C GLY A 164 7.34 -15.29 19.80
N PRO A 165 8.48 -14.63 20.05
CA PRO A 165 8.64 -13.20 19.82
C PRO A 165 8.93 -12.87 18.36
N TRP A 166 8.23 -11.86 17.83
CA TRP A 166 8.38 -11.33 16.48
C TRP A 166 8.37 -9.80 16.45
N ILE A 167 9.09 -9.22 15.49
CA ILE A 167 9.13 -7.78 15.25
C ILE A 167 8.69 -7.55 13.81
N VAL A 168 7.50 -6.97 13.64
CA VAL A 168 6.93 -6.65 12.33
C VAL A 168 7.11 -5.16 12.05
N VAL A 169 7.88 -4.84 11.02
CA VAL A 169 8.09 -3.45 10.58
C VAL A 169 7.21 -3.20 9.36
N SER A 170 6.07 -2.52 9.54
CA SER A 170 5.25 -2.07 8.42
C SER A 170 5.90 -0.83 7.78
N THR A 171 6.07 -0.82 6.46
CA THR A 171 6.83 0.23 5.78
C THR A 171 6.44 0.38 4.31
N TRP A 172 6.67 1.58 3.77
CA TRP A 172 6.63 1.84 2.34
C TRP A 172 8.04 1.92 1.76
N TYR A 173 8.22 1.43 0.54
CA TYR A 173 9.55 1.34 -0.08
C TYR A 173 10.26 2.69 -0.19
N SER A 174 9.53 3.74 -0.56
CA SER A 174 10.02 5.09 -0.83
C SER A 174 9.95 6.06 0.35
N CYS A 175 9.64 5.59 1.56
CA CYS A 175 9.55 6.44 2.75
C CYS A 175 10.96 6.79 3.28
N PRO A 176 11.39 8.07 3.29
CA PRO A 176 12.72 8.46 3.75
C PRO A 176 12.96 8.18 5.24
N VAL A 177 11.92 8.36 6.06
CA VAL A 177 11.98 8.05 7.51
C VAL A 177 12.23 6.55 7.70
N ALA A 178 11.53 5.70 6.95
CA ALA A 178 11.73 4.26 7.03
C ALA A 178 13.12 3.83 6.57
N ALA A 179 13.65 4.43 5.50
CA ALA A 179 15.02 4.15 5.07
C ALA A 179 16.03 4.47 6.19
N ARG A 180 15.91 5.65 6.80
CA ARG A 180 16.77 6.08 7.92
C ARG A 180 16.66 5.16 9.14
N THR A 181 15.46 4.73 9.52
CA THR A 181 15.30 3.83 10.67
C THR A 181 15.91 2.45 10.41
N LEU A 182 15.80 1.93 9.17
CA LEU A 182 16.47 0.67 8.82
C LEU A 182 17.99 0.81 8.79
N GLU A 183 18.53 1.98 8.44
CA GLU A 183 19.96 2.29 8.55
C GLU A 183 20.44 2.30 10.02
N TYR A 184 19.61 2.75 10.97
CA TYR A 184 19.95 2.66 12.40
C TYR A 184 20.10 1.22 12.87
N ILE A 185 19.21 0.33 12.43
CA ILE A 185 19.27 -1.11 12.73
C ILE A 185 20.49 -1.74 12.07
N GLU A 186 20.76 -1.42 10.80
CA GLU A 186 21.93 -1.96 10.09
C GLU A 186 23.24 -1.53 10.76
N ALA A 187 23.33 -0.29 11.22
CA ALA A 187 24.52 0.24 11.88
C ALA A 187 24.79 -0.38 13.27
N ASP A 188 23.78 -0.92 13.96
CA ASP A 188 23.91 -1.52 15.29
C ASP A 188 23.98 -3.05 15.22
N LYS A 189 25.07 -3.64 15.72
CA LYS A 189 25.29 -5.09 15.63
C LYS A 189 24.25 -5.90 16.41
N ALA A 190 23.88 -5.46 17.62
CA ALA A 190 22.95 -6.18 18.48
C ALA A 190 21.55 -6.16 17.86
N MET A 191 21.07 -4.99 17.43
CA MET A 191 19.77 -4.87 16.75
C MET A 191 19.71 -5.71 15.48
N ARG A 192 20.78 -5.71 14.68
CA ARG A 192 20.86 -6.50 13.46
C ARG A 192 20.66 -7.99 13.75
N GLN A 193 21.32 -8.51 14.78
CA GLN A 193 21.19 -9.91 15.19
C GLN A 193 19.77 -10.23 15.69
N ILE A 194 19.18 -9.34 16.47
CA ILE A 194 17.80 -9.47 16.94
C ILE A 194 16.83 -9.51 15.76
N MET A 195 16.97 -8.58 14.81
CA MET A 195 16.13 -8.52 13.62
C MET A 195 16.34 -9.72 12.69
N GLN A 196 17.55 -10.27 12.60
CA GLN A 196 17.81 -11.53 11.88
C GLN A 196 17.03 -12.71 12.44
N LYS A 197 16.85 -12.74 13.76
CA LYS A 197 16.19 -13.83 14.48
C LYS A 197 14.67 -13.65 14.56
N HIS A 198 14.20 -12.41 14.71
CA HIS A 198 12.80 -12.10 15.05
C HIS A 198 12.12 -11.13 14.08
N GLY A 199 12.86 -10.51 13.17
CA GLY A 199 12.40 -9.40 12.36
C GLY A 199 11.81 -9.80 11.02
N ILE A 200 10.70 -9.15 10.67
CA ILE A 200 10.17 -9.13 9.31
C ILE A 200 9.90 -7.69 8.87
N ILE A 201 10.09 -7.43 7.59
CA ILE A 201 9.68 -6.17 6.97
C ILE A 201 8.44 -6.45 6.13
N LEU A 202 7.39 -5.66 6.31
CA LEU A 202 6.10 -5.89 5.67
C LEU A 202 5.63 -4.62 4.98
N THR A 203 5.11 -4.73 3.76
CA THR A 203 4.43 -3.62 3.07
C THR A 203 3.02 -4.03 2.68
N GLY A 204 2.06 -3.11 2.80
CA GLY A 204 0.73 -3.27 2.24
C GLY A 204 0.68 -2.99 0.72
N ARG A 205 1.74 -2.38 0.16
CA ARG A 205 1.81 -2.01 -1.26
C ARG A 205 2.41 -3.15 -2.08
N PHE A 206 1.69 -3.58 -3.11
CA PHE A 206 2.17 -4.59 -4.05
C PHE A 206 3.16 -3.95 -5.04
N GLU A 207 4.41 -3.77 -4.63
CA GLU A 207 5.49 -3.17 -5.42
C GLU A 207 6.67 -4.16 -5.57
N PRO A 208 6.58 -5.19 -6.43
CA PRO A 208 7.55 -6.28 -6.50
C PRO A 208 9.00 -5.81 -6.68
N GLY A 209 9.24 -4.86 -7.58
CA GLY A 209 10.57 -4.29 -7.80
C GLY A 209 11.11 -3.52 -6.59
N GLY A 210 10.23 -2.88 -5.80
CA GLY A 210 10.61 -2.25 -4.53
C GLY A 210 11.03 -3.29 -3.50
N VAL A 211 10.27 -4.37 -3.35
CA VAL A 211 10.58 -5.49 -2.44
C VAL A 211 11.93 -6.11 -2.77
N VAL A 212 12.19 -6.43 -4.04
CA VAL A 212 13.47 -6.99 -4.50
C VAL A 212 14.64 -6.06 -4.18
N ARG A 213 14.53 -4.77 -4.53
CA ARG A 213 15.58 -3.79 -4.21
C ARG A 213 15.83 -3.64 -2.72
N ARG A 214 14.78 -3.74 -1.89
CA ARG A 214 14.93 -3.69 -0.43
C ARG A 214 15.62 -4.94 0.10
N ASN A 215 15.22 -6.14 -0.33
CA ASN A 215 15.88 -7.41 0.05
C ASN A 215 17.35 -7.47 -0.42
N ALA A 216 17.68 -6.80 -1.52
CA ALA A 216 19.07 -6.66 -1.95
C ALA A 216 19.91 -5.77 -1.03
N LYS A 217 19.31 -4.78 -0.36
CA LYS A 217 19.99 -3.81 0.51
C LYS A 217 19.98 -4.21 1.99
N VAL A 218 18.82 -4.60 2.52
CA VAL A 218 18.62 -4.93 3.93
C VAL A 218 18.96 -6.40 4.15
N LYS A 219 19.94 -6.68 5.02
CA LYS A 219 20.45 -8.05 5.25
C LYS A 219 19.98 -8.68 6.55
N PHE A 220 19.32 -7.91 7.40
CA PHE A 220 18.86 -8.39 8.69
C PHE A 220 17.43 -8.90 8.69
N ALA A 221 16.61 -8.63 7.68
CA ALA A 221 15.24 -9.12 7.64
C ALA A 221 14.76 -9.22 6.20
N ARG A 222 13.89 -10.19 5.93
CA ARG A 222 13.22 -10.31 4.64
C ARG A 222 12.03 -9.36 4.57
N THR A 223 11.87 -8.71 3.42
CA THR A 223 10.72 -7.88 3.06
C THR A 223 9.69 -8.72 2.33
N TYR A 224 8.44 -8.61 2.76
CA TYR A 224 7.28 -9.27 2.19
C TYR A 224 6.18 -8.25 1.86
N VAL A 225 5.25 -8.62 0.98
CA VAL A 225 3.99 -7.88 0.79
C VAL A 225 2.88 -8.60 1.55
N ALA A 226 2.09 -7.90 2.36
CA ALA A 226 0.90 -8.49 2.97
C ALA A 226 -0.08 -8.97 1.89
N TYR A 227 -0.61 -10.20 2.05
CA TYR A 227 -1.58 -10.75 1.09
C TYR A 227 -2.83 -9.87 1.05
N THR A 228 -3.48 -9.74 2.21
CA THR A 228 -4.51 -8.75 2.54
C THR A 228 -4.21 -8.10 3.89
N GLU A 229 -4.92 -7.04 4.23
CA GLU A 229 -4.78 -6.40 5.55
C GLU A 229 -5.48 -7.18 6.65
N GLN A 230 -6.56 -7.87 6.31
CA GLN A 230 -7.33 -8.72 7.21
C GLN A 230 -6.49 -9.88 7.73
N ASP A 231 -5.50 -10.33 6.96
CA ASP A 231 -4.53 -11.34 7.41
C ASP A 231 -3.58 -10.80 8.49
N TRP A 232 -3.52 -9.49 8.72
CA TRP A 232 -2.57 -8.88 9.64
C TRP A 232 -3.28 -8.05 10.72
N PRO A 233 -4.03 -8.71 11.62
CA PRO A 233 -4.86 -8.02 12.61
C PRO A 233 -4.02 -7.10 13.50
N GLY A 234 -4.43 -5.82 13.55
CA GLY A 234 -3.79 -4.78 14.36
C GLY A 234 -2.52 -4.17 13.75
N ILE A 235 -2.03 -4.67 12.61
CA ILE A 235 -0.92 -4.04 11.88
C ILE A 235 -1.45 -2.89 11.03
N GLU A 236 -0.87 -1.71 11.23
CA GLU A 236 -1.26 -0.51 10.49
C GLU A 236 -0.34 -0.29 9.29
N PHE A 237 -0.93 -0.24 8.08
CA PHE A 237 -0.22 0.09 6.84
C PHE A 237 -0.34 1.56 6.41
N GLY A 238 -1.05 2.36 7.22
CA GLY A 238 -1.33 3.78 6.96
C GLY A 238 -0.18 4.72 7.33
N ALA A 239 0.77 4.23 8.14
CA ALA A 239 1.97 4.95 8.52
C ALA A 239 3.22 4.11 8.20
N SER A 240 4.35 4.77 8.01
CA SER A 240 5.63 4.11 7.70
C SER A 240 6.79 4.91 8.31
N PRO A 241 7.77 4.26 8.96
CA PRO A 241 7.73 2.87 9.43
C PRO A 241 6.93 2.75 10.74
N THR A 242 6.18 1.67 10.93
CA THR A 242 5.58 1.34 12.24
C THR A 242 6.11 -0.01 12.71
N PHE A 243 6.62 -0.04 13.93
CA PHE A 243 7.14 -1.25 14.57
C PHE A 243 6.04 -1.87 15.42
N HIS A 244 5.83 -3.17 15.26
CA HIS A 244 4.91 -3.95 16.06
C HIS A 244 5.68 -5.11 16.66
N PHE A 245 5.67 -5.20 17.99
CA PHE A 245 6.33 -6.25 18.74
C PHE A 245 5.25 -7.25 19.15
N LEU A 246 5.35 -8.46 18.61
CA LEU A 246 4.37 -9.52 18.78
C LEU A 246 4.94 -10.63 19.65
N LYS A 247 4.08 -11.23 20.46
CA LYS A 247 4.33 -12.51 21.13
C LYS A 247 3.13 -13.40 20.93
N ASP A 248 3.36 -14.59 20.37
CA ASP A 248 2.32 -15.58 20.09
C ASP A 248 1.16 -14.99 19.25
N GLY A 249 1.53 -14.25 18.20
CA GLY A 249 0.59 -13.57 17.29
C GLY A 249 -0.11 -12.32 17.84
N LYS A 250 0.15 -11.91 19.09
CA LYS A 250 -0.48 -10.74 19.72
C LYS A 250 0.49 -9.56 19.78
N ILE A 251 0.06 -8.38 19.34
CA ILE A 251 0.82 -7.14 19.45
C ILE A 251 0.83 -6.69 20.92
N LEU A 252 2.02 -6.63 21.53
CA LEU A 252 2.22 -6.21 22.92
C LEU A 252 2.79 -4.79 23.03
N HIS A 253 3.49 -4.34 21.99
CA HIS A 253 4.00 -2.98 21.92
C HIS A 253 4.03 -2.50 20.46
N ARG A 254 3.84 -1.20 20.26
CA ARG A 254 3.96 -0.57 18.95
C ARG A 254 4.43 0.86 19.08
N PHE A 255 5.16 1.32 18.07
CA PHE A 255 5.50 2.73 17.92
C PHE A 255 5.74 3.08 16.44
N TRP A 256 5.58 4.36 16.11
CA TRP A 256 5.84 4.88 14.77
C TRP A 256 7.18 5.58 14.73
N GLY A 257 8.10 5.10 13.88
CA GLY A 257 9.40 5.73 13.62
C GLY A 257 10.13 6.28 14.85
N ALA A 258 10.99 7.26 14.62
CA ALA A 258 11.41 8.22 15.64
C ALA A 258 12.00 9.46 14.96
N ASP A 259 11.84 10.63 15.59
CA ASP A 259 12.48 11.87 15.15
C ASP A 259 13.99 11.87 15.40
N THR A 260 14.43 11.12 16.42
CA THR A 260 15.83 11.00 16.81
C THR A 260 16.25 9.53 16.91
N LYS A 261 17.56 9.29 16.74
CA LYS A 261 18.16 7.97 16.87
C LYS A 261 17.98 7.43 18.29
N GLU A 262 18.17 8.25 19.31
CA GLU A 262 18.07 7.90 20.73
C GLU A 262 16.64 7.52 21.11
N GLY A 263 15.64 8.28 20.65
CA GLY A 263 14.23 7.97 20.86
C GLY A 263 13.87 6.61 20.25
N PHE A 264 14.33 6.36 19.01
CA PHE A 264 14.15 5.06 18.35
C PHE A 264 14.68 3.90 19.18
N PHE A 265 15.91 3.98 19.71
CA PHE A 265 16.48 2.89 20.52
C PHE A 265 15.72 2.66 21.82
N GLN A 266 15.25 3.72 22.48
CA GLN A 266 14.46 3.59 23.70
C GLN A 266 13.14 2.87 23.45
N ASP A 267 12.40 3.26 22.40
CA ASP A 267 11.17 2.60 22.01
C ASP A 267 11.39 1.16 21.56
N PHE A 268 12.45 0.91 20.78
CA PHE A 268 12.80 -0.43 20.35
C PHE A 268 13.10 -1.34 21.55
N LYS A 269 13.88 -0.86 22.52
CA LYS A 269 14.17 -1.60 23.76
C LYS A 269 12.89 -1.93 24.54
N ARG A 270 11.98 -0.96 24.72
CA ARG A 270 10.68 -1.20 25.36
C ARG A 270 9.88 -2.29 24.63
N GLY A 271 9.91 -2.26 23.30
CA GLY A 271 9.27 -3.28 22.47
C GLY A 271 9.85 -4.67 22.69
N LEU A 272 11.17 -4.80 22.74
CA LEU A 272 11.85 -6.08 23.01
C LEU A 272 11.50 -6.63 24.40
N GLU A 273 11.53 -5.78 25.43
CA GLU A 273 11.14 -6.13 26.79
C GLU A 273 9.70 -6.66 26.83
N ALA A 274 8.77 -6.00 26.12
CA ALA A 274 7.36 -6.40 26.07
C ALA A 274 7.15 -7.82 25.50
N ILE A 275 7.99 -8.25 24.55
CA ILE A 275 7.91 -9.61 23.96
C ILE A 275 8.86 -10.62 24.61
N GLY A 276 9.60 -10.21 25.65
CA GLY A 276 10.50 -11.07 26.40
C GLY A 276 11.83 -11.35 25.70
N VAL A 277 12.28 -10.46 24.81
CA VAL A 277 13.62 -10.50 24.21
C VAL A 277 14.53 -9.59 25.03
N THR A 278 15.44 -10.17 25.81
CA THR A 278 16.35 -9.42 26.71
C THR A 278 17.78 -9.34 26.19
N GLU A 279 18.06 -9.91 25.02
CA GLU A 279 19.37 -9.91 24.38
C GLU A 279 19.60 -8.55 23.69
N LEU A 280 20.05 -7.53 24.43
CA LEU A 280 20.57 -6.26 23.89
C LEU A 280 21.94 -5.95 24.50
#